data_AF-A0A453D296-F1
#
_entry.id   AF-A0A453D296-F1
#
_cell.length_a   1.000
_cell.length_b   1.000
_cell.length_c   1.000
_cell.angle_alpha   90.00
_cell.angle_beta   90.00
_cell.angle_gamma   90.00
#
_symmetry.space_group_name_H-M   'P 1'
#
loop_
_entity.id
_entity.type
_entity.pdbx_description
1 polymer ?
#
loop_
_entity_poly.entity_id
_entity_poly.type
_entity_poly.pdbx_seq_one_letter_code
_entity_poly.pdbx_strand_id
1 'polypeptide(L)'
;MQKVLGGFVRTFYFDEESNADVIDGVMQIEYDLEQFRVYPITVVVLEHKDNSSEIGDAIVGHTQKLSGYGGDLIVRAYFSAFAHKIQKYIVAYEPFARSSIWGIRNPAFFSADGLQLDLTEYWRKRMRSFIKLLHYAAQREIRHGSLSSPSSYVTCRGDQRIINMGRVYHDKYEAGKDMEDLMHLISRLFPDSSTKYEWVSLKNLLISKTMSDPATVQNFLRIALGHPILLDTV
;
A
#
# COMPACT_ATOMS: atom_id res chain seq x y z
N MET A 1 28.33 12.69 15.03
CA MET A 1 26.85 12.59 14.95
C MET A 1 26.44 11.32 15.68
N GLN A 2 25.86 11.41 16.89
CA GLN A 2 25.40 10.23 17.63
C GLN A 2 24.21 9.61 16.90
N LYS A 3 24.34 8.34 16.49
CA LYS A 3 23.24 7.52 16.01
C LYS A 3 22.30 7.27 17.19
N VAL A 4 21.12 7.87 17.18
CA VAL A 4 20.04 7.50 18.09
C VAL A 4 19.58 6.08 17.71
N LEU A 5 19.78 5.11 18.61
CA LEU A 5 19.58 3.67 18.36
C LEU A 5 18.14 3.19 18.62
N GLY A 6 17.24 4.07 19.04
CA GLY A 6 15.83 3.73 19.27
C GLY A 6 15.15 4.75 20.18
N GLY A 7 13.82 4.62 20.31
CA GLY A 7 12.97 5.38 21.23
C GLY A 7 11.63 4.67 21.38
N PHE A 8 10.89 4.95 22.46
CA PHE A 8 9.58 4.34 22.70
C PHE A 8 8.47 5.40 22.65
N VAL A 9 7.28 5.01 22.20
CA VAL A 9 6.10 5.87 22.23
C VAL A 9 5.69 6.04 23.69
N ARG A 10 5.85 7.25 24.23
CA ARG A 10 5.45 7.59 25.59
C ARG A 10 3.95 7.86 25.66
N THR A 11 3.45 8.64 24.71
CA THR A 11 2.04 9.01 24.62
C THR A 11 1.67 9.37 23.19
N PHE A 12 0.38 9.33 22.88
CA PHE A 12 -0.18 9.78 21.61
C PHE A 12 -1.51 10.49 21.89
N TYR A 13 -1.83 11.46 21.03
CA TYR A 13 -3.02 12.29 21.15
C TYR A 13 -3.67 12.47 19.78
N PHE A 14 -4.99 12.42 19.74
CA PHE A 14 -5.81 12.74 18.58
C PHE A 14 -7.18 13.22 19.07
N ASP A 15 -7.95 13.84 18.19
CA ASP A 15 -9.31 14.30 18.52
C ASP A 15 -10.28 13.12 18.60
N GLU A 16 -10.45 12.58 19.80
CA GLU A 16 -11.36 11.45 20.10
C GLU A 16 -12.84 11.84 20.05
N GLU A 17 -13.19 13.14 19.99
CA GLU A 17 -14.58 13.60 19.81
C GLU A 17 -14.98 13.63 18.34
N SER A 18 -14.02 13.48 17.43
CA SER A 18 -14.26 13.37 16.00
C SER A 18 -14.95 12.05 15.65
N ASN A 19 -16.05 12.13 14.89
CA ASN A 19 -16.72 10.97 14.30
C ASN A 19 -16.02 10.44 13.03
N ALA A 20 -14.82 10.93 12.71
CA ALA A 20 -14.09 10.52 11.50
C ALA A 20 -13.29 9.24 11.72
N ASP A 21 -13.30 8.32 10.75
CA ASP A 21 -12.48 7.09 10.81
C ASP A 21 -10.98 7.33 10.52
N VAL A 22 -10.61 8.55 10.13
CA VAL A 22 -9.21 8.97 9.92
C VAL A 22 -9.05 10.34 10.53
N ILE A 23 -8.11 10.48 11.46
CA ILE A 23 -7.96 11.65 12.33
C ILE A 23 -6.47 12.00 12.39
N ASP A 24 -6.15 13.29 12.31
CA ASP A 24 -4.78 13.75 12.55
C ASP A 24 -4.46 13.73 14.04
N GLY A 25 -3.22 13.37 14.36
CA GLY A 25 -2.77 13.30 15.74
C GLY A 25 -1.29 13.57 15.87
N VAL A 26 -0.80 13.38 17.09
CA VAL A 26 0.61 13.47 17.42
C VAL A 26 1.03 12.30 18.30
N MET A 27 2.26 11.81 18.10
CA MET A 27 2.91 10.88 19.02
C MET A 27 4.13 11.56 19.66
N GLN A 28 4.34 11.30 20.94
CA GLN A 28 5.55 11.70 21.65
C GLN A 28 6.44 10.48 21.80
N ILE A 29 7.64 10.55 21.22
CA ILE A 29 8.68 9.53 21.38
C ILE A 29 9.68 10.04 22.41
N GLU A 30 9.95 9.20 23.40
CA GLU A 30 11.01 9.39 24.37
C GLU A 30 12.27 8.67 23.91
N TYR A 31 13.38 9.40 23.95
CA TYR A 31 14.73 8.91 23.69
C TYR A 31 15.53 8.93 25.02
N ASP A 32 16.71 8.30 25.05
CA ASP A 32 17.56 8.27 26.24
C ASP A 32 17.74 9.67 26.87
N LEU A 33 17.53 9.74 28.19
CA LEU A 33 17.76 10.91 29.05
C LEU A 33 16.90 12.15 28.70
N GLU A 34 15.59 12.04 28.94
CA GLU A 34 14.61 13.16 29.02
C GLU A 34 14.33 13.93 27.73
N GLN A 35 14.93 13.57 26.61
CA GLN A 35 14.62 14.17 25.31
C GLN A 35 13.37 13.52 24.73
N PHE A 36 12.27 14.28 24.69
CA PHE A 36 11.08 13.91 23.94
C PHE A 36 10.99 14.69 22.64
N ARG A 37 10.53 14.02 21.59
CA ARG A 37 10.14 14.68 20.33
C ARG A 37 8.69 14.34 20.00
N VAL A 38 7.99 15.35 19.55
CA VAL A 38 6.60 15.23 19.06
C VAL A 38 6.65 15.05 17.56
N TYR A 39 5.96 14.03 17.07
CA TYR A 39 5.85 13.70 15.65
C TYR A 39 4.38 13.70 15.24
N PRO A 40 4.02 14.30 14.11
CA PRO A 40 2.68 14.16 13.55
C PRO A 40 2.43 12.70 13.14
N ILE A 41 1.20 12.25 13.35
CA ILE A 41 0.71 10.93 12.93
C ILE A 41 -0.68 11.09 12.29
N THR A 42 -1.07 10.11 11.49
CA THR A 42 -2.47 9.92 11.10
C THR A 42 -3.01 8.67 11.79
N VAL A 43 -4.11 8.81 12.51
CA VAL A 43 -4.79 7.74 13.24
C VAL A 43 -5.93 7.22 12.37
N VAL A 44 -5.92 5.92 12.07
CA VAL A 44 -7.03 5.22 11.44
C VAL A 44 -7.79 4.44 12.50
N VAL A 45 -9.07 4.75 12.67
CA VAL A 45 -9.96 4.03 13.57
C VAL A 45 -10.44 2.77 12.87
N LEU A 46 -10.21 1.61 13.48
CA LEU A 46 -10.70 0.35 12.95
C LEU A 46 -12.19 0.21 13.24
N GLU A 47 -12.94 -0.30 12.27
CA GLU A 47 -14.31 -0.76 12.49
C GLU A 47 -14.31 -1.78 13.65
N HIS A 48 -15.31 -1.69 14.52
CA HIS A 48 -15.46 -2.60 15.65
C HIS A 48 -15.84 -3.99 15.13
N LYS A 49 -14.89 -4.91 15.16
CA LYS A 49 -15.03 -6.32 14.80
C LYS A 49 -14.39 -7.15 15.90
N ASP A 50 -14.80 -8.40 16.03
CA ASP A 50 -14.30 -9.29 17.08
C ASP A 50 -12.77 -9.48 17.03
N ASN A 51 -12.17 -9.26 15.86
CA ASN A 51 -10.74 -9.39 15.59
C ASN A 51 -10.00 -8.05 15.37
N SER A 52 -10.54 -6.90 15.77
CA SER A 52 -9.90 -5.60 15.48
C SER A 52 -8.49 -5.45 16.08
N SER A 53 -8.19 -6.10 17.21
CA SER A 53 -6.83 -6.15 17.78
C SER A 53 -5.85 -6.84 16.84
N GLU A 54 -6.21 -8.04 16.39
CA GLU A 54 -5.38 -8.90 15.54
C GLU A 54 -5.17 -8.24 14.18
N ILE A 55 -6.21 -7.57 13.64
CA ILE A 55 -6.11 -6.77 12.42
C ILE A 55 -5.11 -5.62 12.59
N GLY A 56 -5.18 -4.88 13.70
CA GLY A 56 -4.26 -3.78 13.98
C GLY A 56 -2.80 -4.25 14.03
N ASP A 57 -2.54 -5.31 14.80
CA ASP A 57 -1.21 -5.89 14.96
C ASP A 57 -0.68 -6.48 13.65
N ALA A 58 -1.55 -7.14 12.89
CA ALA A 58 -1.22 -7.65 11.56
C ALA A 58 -0.81 -6.51 10.62
N ILE A 59 -1.57 -5.40 10.59
CA ILE A 59 -1.23 -4.23 9.76
C ILE A 59 0.17 -3.70 10.08
N VAL A 60 0.49 -3.52 11.36
CA VAL A 60 1.80 -3.03 11.80
C VAL A 60 2.90 -4.03 11.42
N GLY A 61 2.72 -5.31 11.76
CA GLY A 61 3.70 -6.35 11.47
C GLY A 61 3.94 -6.56 9.97
N HIS A 62 2.88 -6.54 9.16
CA HIS A 62 2.97 -6.73 7.72
C HIS A 62 3.59 -5.55 6.99
N THR A 63 3.23 -4.31 7.35
CA THR A 63 3.88 -3.12 6.80
C THR A 63 5.37 -3.09 7.15
N GLN A 64 5.76 -3.49 8.36
CA GLN A 64 7.18 -3.63 8.73
C GLN A 64 7.90 -4.71 7.90
N LYS A 65 7.32 -5.91 7.77
CA LYS A 65 7.89 -7.01 6.96
C LYS A 65 8.07 -6.63 5.49
N LEU A 66 7.20 -5.74 4.98
CA LEU A 66 7.21 -5.30 3.59
C LEU A 66 7.98 -3.99 3.34
N SER A 67 8.45 -3.31 4.39
CA SER A 67 9.10 -1.99 4.30
C SER A 67 10.32 -1.93 3.38
N GLY A 68 11.02 -3.05 3.18
CA GLY A 68 12.16 -3.16 2.26
C GLY A 68 11.80 -3.44 0.79
N TYR A 69 10.52 -3.65 0.47
CA TYR A 69 10.07 -4.17 -0.82
C TYR A 69 9.09 -3.19 -1.48
N GLY A 70 9.49 -2.62 -2.63
CA GLY A 70 8.70 -1.53 -3.23
C GLY A 70 8.56 -0.36 -2.25
N GLY A 71 9.69 0.01 -1.61
CA GLY A 71 9.80 0.69 -0.32
C GLY A 71 9.20 2.10 -0.18
N ASP A 72 8.45 2.57 -1.17
CA ASP A 72 7.68 3.80 -1.18
C ASP A 72 6.18 3.58 -1.38
N LEU A 73 5.74 2.34 -1.65
CA LEU A 73 4.35 2.03 -1.97
C LEU A 73 3.43 1.91 -0.76
N ILE A 74 3.98 1.67 0.42
CA ILE A 74 3.22 1.41 1.65
C ILE A 74 3.43 2.58 2.59
N VAL A 75 2.34 3.07 3.19
CA VAL A 75 2.42 4.01 4.31
C VAL A 75 2.88 3.26 5.54
N ARG A 76 3.91 3.78 6.21
CA ARG A 76 4.42 3.16 7.43
C ARG A 76 3.37 3.23 8.54
N ALA A 77 2.95 2.07 9.04
CA ALA A 77 2.26 1.96 10.32
C ALA A 77 3.30 1.94 11.45
N TYR A 78 3.05 2.69 12.52
CA TYR A 78 3.92 2.74 13.69
C TYR A 78 3.48 1.75 14.75
N PHE A 79 2.19 1.76 15.11
CA PHE A 79 1.63 0.90 16.15
C PHE A 79 0.11 0.78 16.02
N SER A 80 -0.43 -0.22 16.69
CA SER A 80 -1.86 -0.44 16.97
C SER A 80 -2.10 -0.25 18.47
N ALA A 81 -3.28 0.25 18.83
CA ALA A 81 -3.65 0.43 20.24
C ALA A 81 -5.17 0.41 20.41
N PHE A 82 -5.63 0.09 21.61
CA PHE A 82 -7.03 0.29 21.98
C PHE A 82 -7.23 1.70 22.55
N ALA A 83 -8.08 2.51 21.92
CA ALA A 83 -8.43 3.84 22.37
C ALA A 83 -9.65 3.77 23.32
N HIS A 84 -9.38 3.84 24.62
CA HIS A 84 -10.39 3.63 25.66
C HIS A 84 -11.55 4.63 25.63
N LYS A 85 -11.36 5.89 25.21
CA LYS A 85 -12.48 6.85 25.22
C LYS A 85 -13.52 6.54 24.16
N ILE A 86 -13.08 6.12 22.97
CA ILE A 86 -13.97 5.78 21.85
C ILE A 86 -14.30 4.28 21.77
N GLN A 87 -13.72 3.46 22.66
CA GLN A 87 -13.91 2.00 22.72
C GLN A 87 -13.61 1.30 21.38
N LYS A 88 -12.52 1.69 20.70
CA LYS A 88 -12.14 1.13 19.39
C LYS A 88 -10.63 0.91 19.30
N TYR A 89 -10.23 -0.08 18.49
CA TYR A 89 -8.84 -0.22 18.08
C TYR A 89 -8.49 0.82 17.01
N ILE A 90 -7.26 1.30 17.07
CA ILE A 90 -6.69 2.25 16.13
C ILE A 90 -5.38 1.72 15.56
N VAL A 91 -4.99 2.24 14.40
CA VAL A 91 -3.64 2.10 13.86
C VAL A 91 -3.08 3.49 13.60
N ALA A 92 -1.92 3.79 14.17
CA ALA A 92 -1.19 5.02 13.94
C ALA A 92 -0.21 4.86 12.78
N TYR A 93 -0.24 5.80 11.85
CA TYR A 93 0.60 5.83 10.65
C TYR A 93 1.46 7.09 10.59
N GLU A 94 2.46 7.09 9.71
CA GLU A 94 3.03 8.35 9.23
C GLU A 94 1.96 9.25 8.60
N PRO A 95 2.12 10.58 8.64
CA PRO A 95 1.09 11.49 8.15
C PRO A 95 0.74 11.25 6.69
N PHE A 96 -0.56 11.15 6.40
CA PHE A 96 -1.09 11.06 5.04
C PHE A 96 -2.42 11.81 4.91
N ALA A 97 -2.74 12.21 3.69
CA ALA A 97 -4.05 12.73 3.33
C ALA A 97 -4.87 11.63 2.64
N ARG A 98 -6.19 11.62 2.85
CA ARG A 98 -7.08 10.73 2.08
C ARG A 98 -6.92 11.02 0.59
N SER A 99 -6.68 9.98 -0.21
CA SER A 99 -6.55 10.21 -1.65
C SER A 99 -7.91 10.52 -2.27
N SER A 100 -7.95 11.52 -3.13
CA SER A 100 -9.06 11.65 -4.09
C SER A 100 -8.83 10.66 -5.25
N ILE A 101 -9.90 10.17 -5.86
CA ILE A 101 -9.80 9.35 -7.08
C ILE A 101 -9.09 10.10 -8.22
N TRP A 102 -9.19 11.42 -8.22
CA TRP A 102 -8.53 12.33 -9.17
C TRP A 102 -7.02 12.38 -8.96
N GLY A 103 -6.55 12.35 -7.72
CA GLY A 103 -5.13 12.27 -7.38
C GLY A 103 -4.47 10.97 -7.85
N ILE A 104 -5.24 9.91 -8.09
CA ILE A 104 -4.72 8.65 -8.67
C ILE A 104 -4.59 8.75 -10.20
N ARG A 105 -5.39 9.60 -10.86
CA ARG A 105 -5.39 9.75 -12.33
C ARG A 105 -4.30 10.67 -12.88
N ASN A 106 -3.59 11.39 -12.02
CA ASN A 106 -2.51 12.29 -12.40
C ASN A 106 -1.19 11.70 -11.86
N PRO A 107 -0.20 11.34 -12.70
CA PRO A 107 0.01 11.68 -14.12
C PRO A 107 -0.67 10.74 -15.14
N ALA A 108 -0.66 11.14 -16.42
CA ALA A 108 -1.19 10.38 -17.54
C ALA A 108 -0.62 8.95 -17.59
N PHE A 109 -1.46 7.97 -17.92
CA PHE A 109 -1.09 6.56 -17.90
C PHE A 109 -0.22 6.16 -19.10
N PHE A 110 -0.62 6.59 -20.30
CA PHE A 110 0.16 6.44 -21.52
C PHE A 110 0.73 7.79 -21.95
N SER A 111 1.91 7.77 -22.57
CA SER A 111 2.47 8.91 -23.29
C SER A 111 1.57 9.29 -24.47
N ALA A 112 1.56 10.56 -24.85
CA ALA A 112 0.70 11.07 -25.93
C ALA A 112 1.33 10.96 -27.33
N ASP A 113 2.60 10.54 -27.42
CA ASP A 113 3.37 10.63 -28.66
C ASP A 113 2.96 9.51 -29.63
N GLY A 114 2.39 9.95 -30.75
CA GLY A 114 1.52 9.19 -31.65
C GLY A 114 2.17 8.10 -32.53
N LEU A 115 3.23 7.43 -32.07
CA LEU A 115 3.82 6.30 -32.78
C LEU A 115 3.88 5.01 -31.94
N GLN A 116 4.04 5.12 -30.62
CA GLN A 116 3.92 4.00 -29.67
C GLN A 116 3.36 4.54 -28.35
N LEU A 117 2.16 4.10 -27.99
CA LEU A 117 1.50 4.53 -26.74
C LEU A 117 2.05 3.71 -25.57
N ASP A 118 3.25 4.09 -25.12
CA ASP A 118 3.94 3.46 -24.00
C ASP A 118 3.45 3.99 -22.65
N LEU A 119 3.58 3.17 -21.61
CA LEU A 119 3.42 3.65 -20.23
C LEU A 119 4.37 4.82 -19.98
N THR A 120 3.86 5.87 -19.34
CA THR A 120 4.72 6.95 -18.87
C THR A 120 5.76 6.43 -17.89
N GLU A 121 6.94 7.07 -17.82
CA GLU A 121 8.02 6.64 -16.93
C GLU A 121 7.56 6.48 -15.47
N TYR A 122 6.69 7.40 -15.01
CA TYR A 122 6.06 7.31 -13.70
C TYR A 122 5.28 6.00 -13.52
N TRP A 123 4.33 5.70 -14.41
CA TRP A 123 3.51 4.49 -14.29
C TRP A 123 4.32 3.22 -14.53
N ARG A 124 5.33 3.25 -15.40
CA ARG A 124 6.28 2.15 -15.58
C ARG A 124 6.99 1.82 -14.27
N LYS A 125 7.62 2.80 -13.62
CA LYS A 125 8.28 2.63 -12.30
C LYS A 125 7.29 2.16 -11.25
N ARG A 126 6.10 2.76 -11.23
CA ARG A 126 5.04 2.44 -10.27
C ARG A 126 4.54 1.00 -10.40
N MET A 127 4.26 0.55 -11.62
CA MET A 127 3.83 -0.83 -11.90
C MET A 127 4.92 -1.84 -11.55
N ARG A 128 6.19 -1.54 -11.85
CA ARG A 128 7.32 -2.38 -11.43
C ARG A 128 7.38 -2.50 -9.90
N SER A 129 7.17 -1.41 -9.16
CA SER A 129 7.11 -1.44 -7.70
C SER A 129 5.93 -2.27 -7.20
N PHE A 130 4.73 -2.13 -7.79
CA PHE A 130 3.55 -2.90 -7.38
C PHE A 130 3.78 -4.40 -7.59
N ILE A 131 4.29 -4.81 -8.75
CA ILE A 131 4.59 -6.21 -9.07
C ILE A 131 5.58 -6.79 -8.06
N LYS A 132 6.65 -6.05 -7.73
CA LYS A 132 7.61 -6.45 -6.71
C LYS A 132 6.94 -6.61 -5.35
N LEU A 133 6.21 -5.59 -4.89
CA LEU A 133 5.54 -5.61 -3.60
C LEU A 133 4.61 -6.83 -3.47
N LEU A 134 3.75 -7.05 -4.46
CA LEU A 134 2.78 -8.15 -4.44
C LEU A 134 3.45 -9.53 -4.50
N HIS A 135 4.55 -9.66 -5.24
CA HIS A 135 5.35 -10.88 -5.22
C HIS A 135 5.92 -11.18 -3.83
N TYR A 136 6.55 -10.17 -3.19
CA TYR A 136 7.13 -10.36 -1.85
C TYR A 136 6.10 -10.53 -0.75
N ALA A 137 4.93 -9.91 -0.90
CA ALA A 137 3.77 -10.12 -0.03
C ALA A 137 3.26 -11.56 -0.16
N ALA A 138 3.06 -12.06 -1.38
CA ALA A 138 2.65 -13.43 -1.64
C ALA A 138 3.63 -14.47 -1.04
N GLN A 139 4.94 -14.26 -1.21
CA GLN A 139 5.97 -15.13 -0.59
C GLN A 139 5.92 -15.19 0.95
N ARG A 140 5.28 -14.21 1.58
CA ARG A 140 5.13 -14.11 3.04
C ARG A 140 3.69 -14.37 3.49
N GLU A 141 2.84 -14.84 2.58
CA GLU A 141 1.42 -15.07 2.81
C GLU A 141 0.67 -13.81 3.27
N ILE A 142 1.17 -12.62 2.91
CA ILE A 142 0.56 -11.33 3.23
C ILE A 142 -0.36 -10.92 2.09
N ARG A 143 -1.57 -10.50 2.44
CA ARG A 143 -2.57 -10.00 1.48
C ARG A 143 -3.08 -8.64 1.88
N HIS A 144 -3.48 -7.86 0.89
CA HIS A 144 -4.25 -6.66 1.12
C HIS A 144 -5.77 -6.95 1.11
N GLY A 145 -6.24 -7.71 0.11
CA GLY A 145 -7.63 -8.20 -0.01
C GLY A 145 -8.65 -7.15 -0.44
N SER A 146 -8.20 -6.00 -0.96
CA SER A 146 -9.10 -4.92 -1.40
C SER A 146 -8.37 -3.86 -2.25
N LEU A 147 -7.36 -4.25 -3.03
CA LEU A 147 -6.58 -3.29 -3.85
C LEU A 147 -7.41 -2.67 -4.99
N SER A 148 -8.59 -3.20 -5.25
CA SER A 148 -9.56 -2.62 -6.18
C SER A 148 -10.32 -1.43 -5.58
N SER A 149 -10.29 -1.26 -4.25
CA SER A 149 -10.96 -0.17 -3.55
C SER A 149 -10.10 1.10 -3.52
N PRO A 150 -10.64 2.29 -3.85
CA PRO A 150 -9.93 3.56 -3.67
C PRO A 150 -9.57 3.85 -2.21
N SER A 151 -10.31 3.31 -1.23
CA SER A 151 -10.05 3.49 0.20
C SER A 151 -8.75 2.82 0.69
N SER A 152 -8.16 1.98 -0.15
CA SER A 152 -6.87 1.32 0.09
C SER A 152 -5.68 2.25 -0.20
N TYR A 153 -5.94 3.42 -0.80
CA TYR A 153 -4.91 4.34 -1.27
C TYR A 153 -5.05 5.72 -0.61
N VAL A 154 -3.91 6.29 -0.26
CA VAL A 154 -3.79 7.61 0.37
C VAL A 154 -2.63 8.37 -0.23
N THR A 155 -2.63 9.69 -0.08
CA THR A 155 -1.51 10.54 -0.50
C THR A 155 -0.58 10.76 0.69
N CYS A 156 0.64 10.25 0.59
CA CYS A 156 1.65 10.34 1.64
C CYS A 156 2.94 10.91 1.03
N ARG A 157 3.39 12.07 1.56
CA ARG A 157 4.56 12.82 1.07
C ARG A 157 4.51 13.16 -0.43
N GLY A 158 3.32 13.43 -0.96
CA GLY A 158 3.10 13.79 -2.36
C GLY A 158 2.85 12.61 -3.30
N ASP A 159 3.05 11.37 -2.84
CA ASP A 159 2.84 10.16 -3.64
C ASP A 159 1.61 9.37 -3.17
N GLN A 160 0.99 8.65 -4.11
CA GLN A 160 0.00 7.63 -3.77
C GLN A 160 0.68 6.49 -3.01
N ARG A 161 0.04 5.95 -1.98
CA ARG A 161 0.54 4.82 -1.18
C ARG A 161 -0.61 3.97 -0.66
N ILE A 162 -0.32 2.71 -0.38
CA ILE A 162 -1.23 1.71 0.16
C ILE A 162 -1.22 1.79 1.68
N ILE A 163 -2.40 1.74 2.30
CA ILE A 163 -2.57 1.54 3.74
C ILE A 163 -3.18 0.15 4.01
N ASN A 164 -3.32 -0.25 5.27
CA ASN A 164 -4.12 -1.42 5.65
C ASN A 164 -3.63 -2.77 5.06
N MET A 165 -2.32 -2.91 4.81
CA MET A 165 -1.72 -4.18 4.41
C MET A 165 -2.05 -5.26 5.44
N GLY A 166 -2.72 -6.34 5.05
CA GLY A 166 -3.14 -7.40 5.98
C GLY A 166 -4.49 -7.18 6.68
N ARG A 167 -5.25 -6.14 6.32
CA ARG A 167 -6.54 -5.83 6.95
C ARG A 167 -7.60 -6.91 6.75
N VAL A 168 -7.58 -7.61 5.62
CA VAL A 168 -8.50 -8.74 5.35
C VAL A 168 -7.82 -10.01 5.82
N TYR A 169 -7.95 -10.27 7.12
CA TYR A 169 -7.47 -11.50 7.76
C TYR A 169 -8.66 -12.48 7.88
N HIS A 170 -8.53 -13.66 7.28
CA HIS A 170 -9.42 -14.86 7.28
C HIS A 170 -10.32 -15.17 6.06
N ASP A 171 -10.27 -16.48 5.73
CA ASP A 171 -11.15 -17.39 4.99
C ASP A 171 -11.52 -17.15 3.52
N LYS A 172 -10.47 -17.10 2.69
CA LYS A 172 -10.22 -17.96 1.51
C LYS A 172 -9.05 -17.34 0.75
N TYR A 173 -7.92 -18.05 0.69
CA TYR A 173 -6.82 -17.63 -0.17
C TYR A 173 -7.20 -17.84 -1.63
N GLU A 174 -7.54 -16.77 -2.31
CA GLU A 174 -7.50 -16.74 -3.76
C GLU A 174 -6.13 -16.20 -4.16
N ALA A 175 -5.23 -17.11 -4.49
CA ALA A 175 -3.91 -16.75 -5.01
C ALA A 175 -4.08 -15.84 -6.22
N GLY A 176 -3.42 -14.67 -6.20
CA GLY A 176 -3.49 -13.69 -7.28
C GLY A 176 -4.57 -12.64 -7.15
N LYS A 177 -5.46 -12.74 -6.16
CA LYS A 177 -6.56 -11.78 -5.97
C LYS A 177 -6.08 -10.33 -5.86
N ASP A 178 -4.98 -10.09 -5.16
CA ASP A 178 -4.42 -8.75 -5.02
C ASP A 178 -3.88 -8.18 -6.35
N MET A 179 -3.30 -9.04 -7.20
CA MET A 179 -2.86 -8.65 -8.53
C MET A 179 -4.05 -8.36 -9.45
N GLU A 180 -5.07 -9.21 -9.41
CA GLU A 180 -6.34 -9.00 -10.14
C GLU A 180 -7.01 -7.69 -9.70
N ASP A 181 -7.12 -7.46 -8.40
CA ASP A 181 -7.69 -6.26 -7.80
C ASP A 181 -6.97 -4.99 -8.26
N LEU A 182 -5.64 -5.02 -8.27
CA LEU A 182 -4.82 -3.94 -8.81
C LEU A 182 -5.11 -3.72 -10.31
N MET A 183 -5.15 -4.78 -11.12
CA MET A 183 -5.46 -4.68 -12.55
C MET A 183 -6.86 -4.14 -12.80
N HIS A 184 -7.84 -4.52 -11.97
CA HIS A 184 -9.20 -3.98 -12.00
C HIS A 184 -9.23 -2.49 -11.67
N LEU A 185 -8.50 -2.06 -10.64
CA LEU A 185 -8.37 -0.64 -10.31
C LEU A 185 -7.80 0.15 -11.49
N ILE A 186 -6.67 -0.29 -12.05
CA ILE A 186 -6.02 0.39 -13.17
C ILE A 186 -6.94 0.47 -14.38
N SER A 187 -7.64 -0.63 -14.71
CA SER A 187 -8.62 -0.67 -15.81
C SER A 187 -9.76 0.33 -15.61
N ARG A 188 -10.25 0.51 -14.36
CA ARG A 188 -11.29 1.48 -14.02
C ARG A 188 -10.79 2.93 -14.06
N LEU A 189 -9.56 3.15 -13.62
CA LEU A 189 -8.98 4.50 -13.58
C LEU A 189 -8.58 5.00 -14.96
N PHE A 190 -8.13 4.08 -15.84
CA PHE A 190 -7.63 4.37 -17.18
C PHE A 190 -8.33 3.48 -18.22
N PRO A 191 -9.53 3.85 -18.68
CA PRO A 191 -10.32 3.02 -19.61
C PRO A 191 -9.57 2.65 -20.90
N ASP A 192 -8.74 3.56 -21.42
CA ASP A 192 -7.95 3.34 -22.63
C ASP A 192 -6.97 2.17 -22.51
N SER A 193 -6.61 1.79 -21.27
CA SER A 193 -5.76 0.62 -21.01
C SER A 193 -6.36 -0.68 -21.56
N SER A 194 -7.69 -0.77 -21.66
CA SER A 194 -8.36 -1.95 -22.22
C SER A 194 -8.12 -2.18 -23.73
N THR A 195 -7.61 -1.16 -24.43
CA THR A 195 -7.42 -1.20 -25.89
C THR A 195 -5.95 -1.32 -26.32
N LYS A 196 -5.00 -1.21 -25.37
CA LYS A 196 -3.57 -1.23 -25.67
C LYS A 196 -3.03 -2.65 -25.58
N TYR A 197 -2.60 -3.19 -26.72
CA TYR A 197 -2.18 -4.58 -26.84
C TYR A 197 -1.09 -4.96 -25.84
N GLU A 198 -0.02 -4.17 -25.72
CA GLU A 198 1.09 -4.45 -24.81
C GLU A 198 0.63 -4.44 -23.34
N TRP A 199 -0.28 -3.52 -22.97
CA TRP A 199 -0.83 -3.48 -21.61
C TRP A 199 -1.75 -4.67 -21.35
N VAL A 200 -2.62 -5.00 -22.31
CA VAL A 200 -3.53 -6.15 -22.23
C VAL A 200 -2.73 -7.44 -22.13
N SER A 201 -1.62 -7.56 -22.87
CA SER A 201 -0.68 -8.68 -22.79
C SER A 201 -0.07 -8.80 -21.38
N LEU A 202 0.43 -7.70 -20.81
CA LEU A 202 0.95 -7.70 -19.43
C LEU A 202 -0.13 -8.09 -18.42
N LYS A 203 -1.33 -7.50 -18.53
CA LYS A 203 -2.46 -7.80 -17.64
C LYS A 203 -2.80 -9.28 -17.71
N ASN A 204 -2.98 -9.83 -18.92
CA ASN A 204 -3.28 -11.24 -19.13
C ASN A 204 -2.18 -12.15 -18.60
N LEU A 205 -0.92 -11.77 -18.75
CA LEU A 205 0.21 -12.48 -18.15
C LEU A 205 0.10 -12.48 -16.62
N LEU A 206 -0.10 -11.32 -15.98
CA LEU A 206 -0.10 -11.20 -14.52
C LEU A 206 -1.28 -11.89 -13.83
N ILE A 207 -2.42 -12.01 -14.51
CA ILE A 207 -3.63 -12.69 -13.98
C ILE A 207 -3.80 -14.11 -14.55
N SER A 208 -2.85 -14.61 -15.35
CA SER A 208 -2.97 -15.96 -15.91
C SER A 208 -2.91 -17.00 -14.81
N LYS A 209 -3.52 -18.17 -15.01
CA LYS A 209 -3.42 -19.30 -14.05
C LYS A 209 -1.98 -19.71 -13.73
N THR A 210 -1.04 -19.45 -14.64
CA THR A 210 0.38 -19.81 -14.47
C THR A 210 1.19 -18.76 -13.71
N MET A 211 0.67 -17.54 -13.58
CA MET A 211 1.35 -16.40 -12.94
C MET A 211 0.55 -15.84 -11.76
N SER A 212 -0.70 -16.26 -11.60
CA SER A 212 -1.64 -15.76 -10.61
C SER A 212 -1.15 -16.04 -9.19
N ASP A 213 -0.27 -17.01 -8.97
CA ASP A 213 0.39 -17.18 -7.67
C ASP A 213 1.88 -16.80 -7.74
N PRO A 214 2.24 -15.52 -7.48
CA PRO A 214 3.62 -15.08 -7.51
C PRO A 214 4.55 -15.84 -6.55
N ALA A 215 4.01 -16.50 -5.52
CA ALA A 215 4.82 -17.23 -4.54
C ALA A 215 5.36 -18.56 -5.09
N THR A 216 4.65 -19.20 -6.01
CA THR A 216 4.98 -20.54 -6.53
C THR A 216 5.69 -20.52 -7.87
N VAL A 217 5.76 -19.35 -8.54
CA VAL A 217 6.36 -19.22 -9.86
C VAL A 217 7.86 -18.92 -9.78
N GLN A 218 8.67 -19.87 -10.24
CA GLN A 218 10.11 -19.67 -10.36
C GLN A 218 10.42 -18.53 -11.33
N ASN A 219 11.32 -17.61 -10.94
CA ASN A 219 11.68 -16.44 -11.73
C ASN A 219 10.51 -15.49 -12.06
N PHE A 220 9.43 -15.49 -11.27
CA PHE A 220 8.26 -14.63 -11.47
C PHE A 220 8.64 -13.19 -11.82
N LEU A 221 9.49 -12.55 -10.99
CA LEU A 221 9.91 -11.16 -11.20
C LEU A 221 10.65 -10.98 -12.54
N ARG A 222 11.47 -11.94 -12.96
CA ARG A 222 12.19 -11.86 -14.23
C ARG A 222 11.21 -11.89 -15.41
N ILE A 223 10.19 -12.75 -15.34
CA ILE A 223 9.17 -12.89 -16.39
C ILE A 223 8.28 -11.64 -16.41
N ALA A 224 7.72 -11.26 -15.27
CA ALA A 224 6.80 -10.13 -15.16
C ALA A 224 7.49 -8.80 -15.49
N LEU A 225 8.64 -8.50 -14.89
CA LEU A 225 9.36 -7.23 -15.09
C LEU A 225 10.15 -7.18 -16.40
N GLY A 226 10.27 -8.31 -17.11
CA GLY A 226 10.84 -8.41 -18.45
C GLY A 226 9.83 -8.18 -19.58
N HIS A 227 8.55 -7.96 -19.26
CA HIS A 227 7.53 -7.65 -20.25
C HIS A 227 7.85 -6.30 -20.95
N PRO A 228 7.76 -6.21 -22.30
CA PRO A 228 8.17 -5.03 -23.07
C PRO A 228 7.68 -3.69 -22.52
N ILE A 229 6.40 -3.59 -22.15
CA ILE A 229 5.80 -2.35 -21.60
C ILE A 229 6.42 -1.87 -20.28
N LEU A 230 7.15 -2.72 -19.56
CA LEU A 230 7.83 -2.42 -18.30
C LEU A 230 9.34 -2.23 -18.46
N LEU A 231 9.88 -2.45 -19.64
CA LEU A 231 11.28 -2.19 -19.95
C LEU A 231 11.48 -0.70 -20.17
N ASP A 232 12.69 -0.21 -19.87
CA ASP A 232 13.03 1.17 -20.19
C ASP A 232 13.08 1.32 -21.71
N THR A 233 12.39 2.35 -22.20
CA THR A 233 12.51 2.83 -23.57
C THR A 233 13.93 3.35 -23.75
N VAL A 234 14.72 2.68 -24.59
CA VAL A 234 16.08 3.08 -24.97
C VAL A 234 16.04 4.36 -25.81
#